data_AF-A0A3M2DH77-F1
#
_entry.id   AF-A0A3M2DH77-F1
#
_cell.length_a   1.000
_cell.length_b   1.000
_cell.length_c   1.000
_cell.angle_alpha   90.00
_cell.angle_beta   90.00
_cell.angle_gamma   90.00
#
_symmetry.space_group_name_H-M   'P 1'
#
loop_
_entity.id
_entity.type
_entity.pdbx_description
1 polymer ?
#
loop_
_entity_poly.entity_id
_entity_poly.type
_entity_poly.pdbx_seq_one_letter_code
_entity_poly.pdbx_strand_id
1 'polypeptide(L)'
;MKIQVNGQPRIVSDGVTVAGLLRELNIPNERVAVEVNLSIVEQSDYDRRHLREGDRVEILSFIGGGSGESPRVSSQKSRQSSLRPVETKGTRGGNDDR
;
A
#
# COMPACT_ATOMS: atom_id res chain seq x y z
N MET A 1 -2.30 -7.50 -5.37
CA MET A 1 -2.27 -6.89 -6.71
C MET A 1 -1.71 -5.47 -6.67
N LYS A 2 -1.19 -4.97 -7.79
CA LYS A 2 -0.69 -3.59 -7.91
C LYS A 2 -1.73 -2.67 -8.58
N ILE A 3 -2.03 -1.53 -7.96
CA ILE A 3 -2.93 -0.49 -8.50
C ILE A 3 -2.23 0.87 -8.46
N GLN A 4 -2.84 1.89 -9.07
CA GLN A 4 -2.46 3.30 -8.92
C GLN A 4 -3.51 4.00 -8.04
N VAL A 5 -3.07 4.72 -7.02
CA VAL A 5 -3.94 5.52 -6.14
C VAL A 5 -3.41 6.95 -6.13
N ASN A 6 -4.20 7.92 -6.59
CA ASN A 6 -3.78 9.33 -6.70
C ASN A 6 -2.45 9.47 -7.47
N GLY A 7 -2.33 8.77 -8.60
CA GLY A 7 -1.11 8.68 -9.40
C GLY A 7 0.09 7.92 -8.77
N GLN A 8 -0.02 7.42 -7.53
CA GLN A 8 1.05 6.67 -6.84
C GLN A 8 0.82 5.16 -6.92
N PRO A 9 1.83 4.34 -7.27
CA PRO A 9 1.70 2.89 -7.28
C PRO A 9 1.53 2.34 -5.85
N ARG A 10 0.53 1.49 -5.63
CA ARG A 10 0.24 0.85 -4.34
C ARG A 10 -0.01 -0.65 -4.50
N ILE A 11 0.45 -1.44 -3.53
CA ILE A 11 0.12 -2.86 -3.41
C ILE A 11 -1.03 -3.00 -2.43
N VAL A 12 -2.06 -3.73 -2.84
CA VAL A 12 -3.26 -4.02 -2.05
C VAL A 12 -3.60 -5.49 -2.13
N SER A 13 -4.44 -5.96 -1.19
CA SER A 13 -4.99 -7.31 -1.20
C SER A 13 -5.79 -7.58 -2.47
N ASP A 14 -5.79 -8.84 -2.92
CA ASP A 14 -6.58 -9.24 -4.08
C ASP A 14 -8.08 -9.11 -3.78
N GLY A 15 -8.84 -8.57 -4.74
CA GLY A 15 -10.28 -8.35 -4.57
C GLY A 15 -10.66 -7.31 -3.51
N VAL A 16 -9.75 -6.43 -3.08
CA VAL A 16 -10.11 -5.34 -2.16
C VAL A 16 -11.19 -4.45 -2.79
N THR A 17 -12.16 -4.04 -1.99
CA THR A 17 -13.21 -3.11 -2.43
C THR A 17 -12.75 -1.66 -2.30
N VAL A 18 -13.45 -0.72 -2.94
CA VAL A 18 -13.19 0.72 -2.76
C VAL A 18 -13.30 1.09 -1.28
N ALA A 19 -14.32 0.59 -0.57
CA ALA A 19 -14.46 0.81 0.88
C ALA A 19 -13.27 0.24 1.67
N GLY A 20 -12.81 -0.98 1.32
CA GLY A 20 -11.64 -1.60 1.93
C GLY A 20 -10.38 -0.74 1.77
N LEU A 21 -10.13 -0.24 0.55
CA LEU A 21 -9.01 0.65 0.27
C LEU A 21 -9.09 1.95 1.10
N LEU A 22 -10.25 2.60 1.17
CA LEU A 22 -10.44 3.81 1.95
C LEU A 22 -10.16 3.57 3.45
N ARG A 23 -10.61 2.43 3.99
CA ARG A 23 -10.32 2.03 5.37
C ARG A 23 -8.83 1.81 5.62
N GLU A 24 -8.12 1.15 4.72
CA GLU A 24 -6.66 0.98 4.83
C GLU A 24 -5.92 2.32 4.81
N LEU A 25 -6.45 3.30 4.07
CA LEU A 25 -5.91 4.65 4.00
C LEU A 25 -6.38 5.57 5.15
N ASN A 26 -7.25 5.07 6.04
CA ASN A 26 -7.88 5.84 7.12
C ASN A 26 -8.64 7.07 6.60
N ILE A 27 -9.28 6.95 5.44
CA ILE A 27 -10.07 8.00 4.81
C ILE A 27 -11.57 7.71 5.02
N PRO A 28 -12.35 8.63 5.60
CA PRO A 28 -13.79 8.47 5.74
C PRO A 28 -14.49 8.61 4.39
N ASN A 29 -15.34 7.64 4.05
CA ASN A 29 -16.13 7.58 2.82
C ASN A 29 -17.06 8.79 2.62
N GLU A 30 -17.55 9.41 3.69
CA GLU A 30 -18.46 10.56 3.68
C GLU A 30 -17.83 11.86 3.14
N ARG A 31 -16.50 11.97 3.16
CA ARG A 31 -15.78 13.20 2.79
C ARG A 31 -15.06 13.12 1.45
N VAL A 32 -15.24 12.02 0.71
CA VAL A 32 -14.53 11.77 -0.54
C VAL A 32 -15.42 11.19 -1.64
N ALA A 33 -15.15 11.61 -2.87
CA ALA A 33 -15.57 10.93 -4.08
C ALA A 33 -14.43 10.05 -4.59
N VAL A 34 -14.77 8.84 -5.08
CA VAL A 34 -13.79 7.92 -5.65
C VAL A 34 -14.09 7.71 -7.13
N GLU A 35 -13.06 7.91 -7.95
CA GLU A 35 -13.05 7.56 -9.36
C GLU A 35 -12.21 6.30 -9.57
N VAL A 36 -12.71 5.36 -10.38
CA VAL A 36 -11.96 4.18 -10.81
C VAL A 36 -11.92 4.14 -12.33
N ASN A 37 -10.72 4.24 -12.92
CA ASN A 37 -10.49 4.25 -14.37
C ASN A 37 -11.39 5.28 -15.11
N LEU A 38 -11.40 6.53 -14.66
CA LEU A 38 -12.22 7.61 -15.24
C LEU A 38 -13.74 7.42 -15.07
N SER A 39 -14.17 6.51 -14.19
CA SER A 39 -15.57 6.28 -13.84
C SER A 39 -15.81 6.58 -12.36
N ILE A 40 -16.67 7.55 -12.06
CA ILE A 40 -17.08 7.86 -10.68
C ILE A 40 -17.87 6.67 -10.12
N VAL A 41 -17.45 6.19 -8.96
CA VAL A 41 -18.15 5.14 -8.22
C VAL A 41 -19.12 5.80 -7.25
N GLU A 42 -20.38 5.40 -7.25
CA GLU A 42 -21.33 5.87 -6.25
C GLU A 42 -20.96 5.33 -4.87
N GLN A 43 -21.18 6.14 -3.83
CA GLN A 43 -20.81 5.77 -2.45
C GLN A 43 -21.49 4.47 -2.00
N SER A 44 -22.73 4.23 -2.44
CA SER A 44 -23.49 2.99 -2.19
C SER A 44 -22.82 1.74 -2.75
N ASP A 45 -21.97 1.87 -3.77
CA ASP A 45 -21.24 0.77 -4.40
C ASP A 45 -19.82 0.62 -3.87
N TYR A 46 -19.35 1.45 -2.93
CA TYR A 46 -17.97 1.33 -2.42
C TYR A 46 -17.66 -0.05 -1.83
N ASP A 47 -18.62 -0.68 -1.15
CA ASP A 47 -18.48 -2.03 -0.59
C ASP A 47 -18.65 -3.15 -1.64
N ARG A 48 -19.17 -2.83 -2.83
CA ARG A 48 -19.47 -3.80 -3.89
C ARG A 48 -18.46 -3.73 -5.04
N ARG A 49 -17.85 -2.57 -5.24
CA ARG A 49 -16.87 -2.32 -6.29
C ARG A 49 -15.51 -2.87 -5.88
N HIS A 50 -15.25 -4.09 -6.34
CA HIS A 50 -13.95 -4.75 -6.21
C HIS A 50 -12.96 -4.10 -7.17
N LEU A 51 -11.79 -3.73 -6.67
CA LEU A 51 -10.67 -3.25 -7.49
C LEU A 51 -9.97 -4.45 -8.16
N ARG A 52 -9.29 -4.18 -9.27
CA ARG A 52 -8.51 -5.16 -10.01
C ARG A 52 -7.09 -4.68 -10.20
N GLU A 53 -6.19 -5.61 -10.53
CA GLU A 53 -4.82 -5.26 -10.85
C GLU A 53 -4.76 -4.26 -12.02
N GLY A 54 -3.93 -3.23 -11.89
CA GLY A 54 -3.77 -2.18 -12.88
C GLY A 54 -4.81 -1.05 -12.81
N ASP A 55 -5.84 -1.16 -11.96
CA ASP A 55 -6.84 -0.10 -11.80
C ASP A 55 -6.19 1.22 -11.34
N ARG A 56 -6.71 2.33 -11.85
CA ARG A 56 -6.36 3.69 -11.42
C ARG A 56 -7.49 4.23 -10.57
N VAL A 57 -7.16 4.59 -9.33
CA VAL A 57 -8.10 5.07 -8.32
C VAL A 57 -7.74 6.50 -7.95
N GLU A 58 -8.64 7.44 -8.15
CA GLU A 58 -8.45 8.83 -7.71
C GLU A 58 -9.43 9.11 -6.57
N ILE A 59 -8.91 9.63 -5.45
CA ILE A 59 -9.67 9.94 -4.23
C ILE A 59 -9.75 11.46 -4.11
N LEU A 60 -10.91 12.00 -4.48
CA LEU A 60 -11.19 13.43 -4.49
C LEU A 60 -11.83 13.82 -3.16
N SER A 61 -11.21 14.71 -2.40
CA SER A 61 -11.78 15.23 -1.16
C SER A 61 -12.73 16.40 -1.45
N PHE A 62 -13.89 16.44 -0.80
CA PHE A 62 -14.75 17.61 -0.85
C PHE A 62 -14.07 18.76 -0.11
N ILE A 63 -13.74 19.83 -0.83
CA ILE A 63 -13.25 21.09 -0.25
C ILE A 63 -14.43 21.83 0.38
N GLY A 64 -14.82 21.42 1.60
CA GLY A 64 -15.70 22.16 2.50
C GLY A 64 -14.85 22.75 3.63
N GLY A 65 -14.86 24.07 3.80
CA GLY A 65 -13.91 24.80 4.66
C GLY A 65 -13.94 24.40 6.14
N GLY A 66 -12.74 24.40 6.75
CA GLY A 66 -12.56 24.36 8.21
C GLY A 66 -11.47 23.37 8.68
N SER A 67 -10.25 23.88 8.85
CA SER A 67 -9.14 23.29 9.64
C SER A 67 -8.62 21.91 9.21
N GLY A 68 -7.69 21.95 8.25
CA GLY A 68 -6.93 20.79 7.81
C GLY A 68 -5.95 20.29 8.88
N GLU A 69 -6.30 19.20 9.55
CA GLU A 69 -5.30 18.25 10.02
C GLU A 69 -5.12 17.21 8.91
N SER A 70 -4.19 17.47 8.00
CA SER A 70 -3.74 16.47 7.05
C SER A 70 -3.03 15.35 7.84
N PRO A 71 -3.51 14.10 7.84
CA PRO A 71 -2.74 13.02 8.43
C PRO A 71 -1.45 12.90 7.63
N ARG A 72 -0.33 13.19 8.28
CA ARG A 72 1.00 12.89 7.77
C ARG A 72 1.07 11.37 7.65
N VAL A 73 0.83 10.84 6.45
CA VAL A 73 1.06 9.43 6.17
C VAL A 73 2.53 9.17 6.44
N SER A 74 2.78 8.49 7.54
CA SER A 74 4.10 8.05 7.96
C SER A 74 4.58 7.06 6.91
N SER A 75 5.61 7.46 6.16
CA SER A 75 6.36 6.61 5.24
C SER A 75 6.99 5.46 6.02
N GLN A 76 6.24 4.39 6.21
CA GLN A 76 6.71 3.18 6.89
C GLN A 76 7.53 2.33 5.92
N LYS A 77 8.81 2.65 5.87
CA LYS A 77 9.92 1.71 6.07
C LYS A 77 9.98 0.48 5.15
N SER A 78 10.48 0.69 3.93
CA SER A 78 11.18 -0.37 3.18
C SER A 78 12.57 -0.61 3.79
N ARG A 79 12.65 -1.38 4.88
CA ARG A 79 13.89 -2.06 5.24
C ARG A 79 13.90 -3.40 4.51
N GLN A 80 14.46 -3.39 3.31
CA GLN A 80 14.70 -4.60 2.56
C GLN A 80 15.87 -5.37 3.18
N SER A 81 15.55 -6.61 3.53
CA SER A 81 16.38 -7.70 3.99
C SER A 81 17.72 -7.81 3.24
N SER A 82 18.80 -7.92 4.02
CA SER A 82 20.06 -8.54 3.59
C SER A 82 20.50 -9.53 4.68
N LEU A 83 19.80 -10.66 4.74
CA LEU A 83 20.31 -11.85 5.43
C LEU A 83 21.22 -12.58 4.45
N ARG A 84 22.51 -12.69 4.77
CA ARG A 84 23.40 -13.72 4.25
C ARG A 84 23.97 -14.48 5.44
N PRO A 85 23.67 -15.77 5.64
CA PRO A 85 24.44 -16.59 6.56
C PRO A 85 25.45 -17.47 5.83
N VAL A 86 26.56 -17.65 6.55
CA VAL A 86 27.52 -18.78 6.58
C VAL A 86 28.46 -18.99 5.38
N GLU A 87 29.66 -18.42 5.49
CA GLU A 87 30.85 -19.01 4.88
C GLU A 87 31.35 -20.14 5.80
N THR A 88 31.15 -21.39 5.40
CA THR A 88 31.93 -22.52 5.88
C THR A 88 33.32 -22.50 5.24
N LYS A 89 34.34 -22.15 6.02
CA LYS A 89 35.75 -22.53 5.80
C LYS A 89 36.19 -23.15 7.13
N GLY A 90 36.73 -24.35 7.22
CA GLY A 90 37.50 -25.12 6.26
C GLY A 90 38.57 -25.78 7.12
N THR A 91 38.49 -27.09 7.26
CA THR A 91 39.43 -27.94 7.99
C THR A 91 40.87 -27.75 7.53
N ARG A 92 41.79 -27.50 8.46
CA ARG A 92 43.23 -27.87 8.40
C ARG A 92 43.62 -28.24 9.84
N GLY A 93 43.94 -29.50 10.14
CA GLY A 93 45.25 -30.09 9.86
C GLY A 93 46.26 -29.33 10.72
N GLY A 94 46.60 -29.79 11.93
CA GLY A 94 47.37 -31.02 12.16
C GLY A 94 48.85 -30.67 12.07
N ASN A 95 49.50 -30.48 13.23
CA ASN A 95 50.79 -31.07 13.59
C ASN A 95 51.38 -30.39 14.83
N ASP A 96 51.46 -31.18 15.89
CA ASP A 96 52.63 -31.32 16.76
C ASP A 96 53.96 -31.04 16.05
N ASP A 97 54.83 -30.24 16.67
CA ASP A 97 56.21 -30.64 16.96
C ASP A 97 56.92 -29.56 17.81
N ARG A 98 57.36 -30.01 18.99
CA ARG A 98 58.54 -29.65 19.80
C ARG A 98 59.17 -28.27 19.69
#